data_AF-A0A3Q3DAU5-F1
#
_entry.id   AF-A0A3Q3DAU5-F1
#
_cell.length_a   1.000
_cell.length_b   1.000
_cell.length_c   1.000
_cell.angle_alpha   90.00
_cell.angle_beta   90.00
_cell.angle_gamma   90.00
#
_symmetry.space_group_name_H-M   'P 1'
#
loop_
_entity.id
_entity.type
_entity.pdbx_description
1 polymer ?
#
loop_
_entity_poly.entity_id
_entity_poly.type
_entity_poly.pdbx_seq_one_letter_code
_entity_poly.pdbx_strand_id
1 'polypeptide(L)'
;LLRTGQMLLARGLLLHLMPQGDTPLSLGSLLDRCMESTHRKVVSWFADHPLAPFGIHQLVEFGKGLGKKAGDWYGPSIVAHILRKAAEASADLPNLAIYVAQDCTIYKDDVKELCGRRLSGISAASLQPWRAVILLVPVRLGGQELNSAYITSVKKILTLEYCIGIIGGKPKRSLYFVGFQDDHLLYLDPHYCQPTVDITKGNFPLESFHCKYPRKMPFSRMDPSCTIGFYAKGQKDFEMLCKVVDEVGGNAVSTSAEMYPMFAFAEGHHRVEEEEHKSPATNITYIQRKTELRRVDTNDSMDEFVLL
;
A
#
# COMPACT_ATOMS: atom_id res chain seq x y z
N LEU A 1 -4.46 -1.92 11.15
CA LEU A 1 -3.94 -1.71 9.78
C LEU A 1 -3.08 -2.86 9.24
N LEU A 2 -2.30 -3.60 10.05
CA LEU A 2 -1.51 -4.74 9.55
C LEU A 2 -2.35 -5.77 8.77
N ARG A 3 -3.54 -6.13 9.27
CA ARG A 3 -4.47 -7.03 8.56
C ARG A 3 -4.94 -6.52 7.20
N THR A 4 -5.20 -5.22 7.06
CA THR A 4 -5.57 -4.65 5.74
C THR A 4 -4.39 -4.62 4.79
N GLY A 5 -3.18 -4.38 5.30
CA GLY A 5 -1.94 -4.54 4.54
C GLY A 5 -1.74 -5.98 4.03
N GLN A 6 -2.00 -6.99 4.87
CA GLN A 6 -1.98 -8.40 4.46
C GLN A 6 -2.98 -8.66 3.33
N MET A 7 -4.22 -8.14 3.43
CA MET A 7 -5.23 -8.31 2.37
C MET A 7 -4.79 -7.69 1.03
N LEU A 8 -4.24 -6.47 1.06
CA LEU A 8 -3.74 -5.81 -0.14
C LEU A 8 -2.57 -6.58 -0.78
N LEU A 9 -1.60 -7.01 0.02
CA LEU A 9 -0.47 -7.79 -0.49
C LEU A 9 -0.92 -9.16 -1.02
N ALA A 10 -1.84 -9.83 -0.33
CA ALA A 10 -2.40 -11.11 -0.77
C ALA A 10 -3.09 -10.95 -2.14
N ARG A 11 -3.85 -9.87 -2.36
CA ARG A 11 -4.45 -9.58 -3.68
C ARG A 11 -3.38 -9.43 -4.76
N GLY A 12 -2.30 -8.70 -4.50
CA GLY A 12 -1.19 -8.55 -5.44
C GLY A 12 -0.49 -9.88 -5.75
N LEU A 13 -0.25 -10.71 -4.73
CA LEU A 13 0.36 -12.04 -4.92
C LEU A 13 -0.53 -13.01 -5.70
N LEU A 14 -1.83 -12.98 -5.46
CA LEU A 14 -2.79 -13.78 -6.23
C LEU A 14 -2.76 -13.38 -7.71
N LEU A 15 -2.76 -12.08 -8.02
CA LEU A 15 -2.64 -11.60 -9.41
C LEU A 15 -1.28 -11.96 -10.05
N HIS A 16 -0.23 -12.04 -9.24
CA HIS A 16 1.10 -12.40 -9.73
C HIS A 16 1.24 -13.89 -10.06
N LEU A 17 0.69 -14.74 -9.19
CA LEU A 17 0.88 -16.20 -9.25
C LEU A 17 -0.22 -16.92 -10.02
N MET A 18 -1.42 -16.34 -10.12
CA MET A 18 -2.53 -16.94 -10.87
C MET A 18 -2.51 -16.50 -12.35
N PRO A 19 -2.96 -17.35 -13.29
CA PRO A 19 -3.12 -16.99 -14.69
C PRO A 19 -4.07 -15.80 -14.88
N GLN A 20 -3.81 -14.95 -15.87
CA GLN A 20 -4.70 -13.84 -16.23
C GLN A 20 -5.98 -14.40 -16.88
N GLY A 21 -7.15 -14.05 -16.34
CA GLY A 21 -8.46 -14.52 -16.79
C GLY A 21 -9.27 -15.20 -15.68
N ASP A 22 -8.60 -15.83 -14.72
CA ASP A 22 -9.23 -16.57 -13.62
C ASP A 22 -9.14 -15.79 -12.30
N THR A 23 -9.66 -14.56 -12.30
CA THR A 23 -9.92 -13.92 -11.00
C THR A 23 -10.94 -14.77 -10.25
N PRO A 24 -10.65 -15.20 -9.00
CA PRO A 24 -11.59 -16.01 -8.21
C PRO A 24 -12.72 -15.12 -7.71
N LEU A 25 -13.62 -14.71 -8.61
CA LEU A 25 -14.80 -13.90 -8.33
C LEU A 25 -15.98 -14.74 -7.80
N SER A 26 -15.82 -16.05 -7.67
CA SER A 26 -16.78 -16.90 -6.97
C SER A 26 -16.07 -18.08 -6.35
N LEU A 27 -15.98 -18.09 -5.03
CA LEU A 27 -15.36 -19.15 -4.23
C LEU A 27 -16.27 -20.40 -4.12
N GLY A 28 -16.92 -20.77 -5.22
CA GLY A 28 -17.92 -21.82 -5.28
C GLY A 28 -17.72 -22.70 -6.51
N SER A 29 -17.02 -23.82 -6.31
CA SER A 29 -17.14 -25.09 -7.04
C SER A 29 -16.23 -25.45 -8.22
N LEU A 30 -15.37 -24.58 -8.77
CA LEU A 30 -14.53 -24.97 -9.92
C LEU A 30 -13.11 -24.37 -9.90
N LEU A 31 -12.41 -24.42 -8.76
CA LEU A 31 -10.95 -24.23 -8.82
C LEU A 31 -10.35 -25.50 -9.42
N ASP A 32 -9.58 -25.35 -10.50
CA ASP A 32 -8.64 -26.39 -10.90
C ASP A 32 -7.74 -26.72 -9.69
N ARG A 33 -7.37 -28.00 -9.53
CA ARG A 33 -6.59 -28.50 -8.38
C ARG A 33 -5.27 -27.71 -8.20
N CYS A 34 -4.71 -27.21 -9.30
CA CYS A 34 -3.51 -26.38 -9.32
C CYS A 34 -3.75 -24.95 -8.78
N MET A 35 -4.91 -24.36 -9.06
CA MET A 35 -5.28 -23.05 -8.53
C MET A 35 -5.53 -23.11 -7.04
N GLU A 36 -6.16 -24.18 -6.56
CA GLU A 36 -6.40 -24.37 -5.13
C GLU A 36 -5.09 -24.54 -4.35
N SER A 37 -4.12 -25.30 -4.87
CA SER A 37 -2.81 -25.47 -4.23
C SER A 37 -2.02 -24.16 -4.18
N THR A 38 -2.06 -23.37 -5.26
CA THR A 38 -1.45 -22.03 -5.32
C THR A 38 -2.11 -21.09 -4.31
N HIS A 39 -3.44 -21.10 -4.26
CA HIS A 39 -4.20 -20.30 -3.32
C HIS A 39 -3.87 -20.65 -1.87
N ARG A 40 -3.82 -21.94 -1.50
CA ARG A 40 -3.39 -22.41 -0.16
C ARG A 40 -1.96 -21.99 0.16
N LYS A 41 -1.05 -22.07 -0.82
CA LYS A 41 0.34 -21.61 -0.65
C LYS A 41 0.40 -20.11 -0.36
N VAL A 42 -0.39 -19.28 -1.05
CA VAL A 42 -0.44 -17.84 -0.76
C VAL A 42 -1.01 -17.60 0.63
N VAL A 43 -2.10 -18.25 1.00
CA VAL A 43 -2.72 -18.09 2.34
C VAL A 43 -1.77 -18.50 3.46
N SER A 44 -0.97 -19.56 3.28
CA SER A 44 -0.02 -20.00 4.32
C SER A 44 1.06 -18.95 4.62
N TRP A 45 1.41 -18.10 3.65
CA TRP A 45 2.35 -16.98 3.88
C TRP A 45 1.81 -15.90 4.81
N PHE A 46 0.49 -15.80 4.99
CA PHE A 46 -0.17 -14.82 5.84
C PHE A 46 -0.66 -15.40 7.18
N ALA A 47 -0.40 -16.69 7.43
CA ALA A 47 -0.83 -17.36 8.63
C ALA A 47 -0.29 -16.69 9.91
N ASP A 48 -1.00 -16.84 11.02
CA ASP A 48 -0.57 -16.35 12.33
C ASP A 48 0.47 -17.28 12.95
N HIS A 49 1.56 -17.50 12.23
CA HIS A 49 2.68 -18.36 12.60
C HIS A 49 4.00 -17.57 12.48
N PRO A 50 4.95 -17.71 13.40
CA PRO A 50 6.22 -16.97 13.35
C PRO A 50 7.05 -17.22 12.08
N LEU A 51 6.91 -18.39 11.45
CA LEU A 51 7.62 -18.72 10.20
C LEU A 51 6.93 -18.19 8.93
N ALA A 52 5.69 -17.68 9.02
CA ALA A 52 4.99 -17.17 7.85
C ALA A 52 5.54 -15.77 7.49
N PRO A 53 6.08 -15.57 6.28
CA PRO A 53 6.83 -14.35 5.92
C PRO A 53 5.99 -13.06 6.03
N PHE A 54 4.69 -13.16 5.80
CA PHE A 54 3.74 -12.05 5.93
C PHE A 54 2.77 -12.23 7.08
N GLY A 55 3.03 -13.19 7.98
CA GLY A 55 2.25 -13.40 9.19
C GLY A 55 2.37 -12.22 10.15
N ILE A 56 1.38 -12.06 11.02
CA ILE A 56 1.32 -10.90 11.94
C ILE A 56 2.59 -10.74 12.79
N HIS A 57 3.20 -11.86 13.18
CA HIS A 57 4.45 -11.90 13.96
C HIS A 57 5.61 -11.23 13.23
N GLN A 58 5.82 -11.57 11.96
CA GLN A 58 6.88 -10.99 11.12
C GLN A 58 6.62 -9.50 10.85
N LEU A 59 5.37 -9.14 10.53
CA LEU A 59 5.03 -7.73 10.27
C LEU A 59 5.23 -6.85 11.51
N VAL A 60 4.93 -7.35 12.71
CA VAL A 60 5.22 -6.65 13.96
C VAL A 60 6.72 -6.53 14.18
N GLU A 61 7.51 -7.55 13.87
CA GLU A 61 8.97 -7.52 13.99
C GLU A 61 9.59 -6.44 13.09
N PHE A 62 9.20 -6.39 11.81
CA PHE A 62 9.63 -5.31 10.90
C PHE A 62 9.16 -3.93 11.37
N GLY A 63 8.01 -3.87 12.05
CA GLY A 63 7.49 -2.65 12.67
C GLY A 63 8.38 -2.09 13.79
N LYS A 64 9.11 -2.93 14.53
CA LYS A 64 10.02 -2.49 15.60
C LYS A 64 11.11 -1.58 15.06
N GLY A 65 11.66 -1.91 13.89
CA GLY A 65 12.65 -1.07 13.20
C GLY A 65 12.11 0.26 12.66
N LEU A 66 10.80 0.51 12.79
CA LEU A 66 10.13 1.77 12.45
C LEU A 66 9.54 2.45 13.71
N GLY A 67 10.03 2.08 14.90
CA GLY A 67 9.60 2.66 16.18
C GLY A 67 8.24 2.16 16.68
N LYS A 68 7.67 1.10 16.09
CA LYS A 68 6.38 0.53 16.51
C LYS A 68 6.55 -0.67 17.43
N LYS A 69 5.69 -0.79 18.42
CA LYS A 69 5.62 -1.93 19.35
C LYS A 69 4.40 -2.79 19.07
N ALA A 70 4.44 -4.03 19.54
CA ALA A 70 3.27 -4.89 19.51
C ALA A 70 2.10 -4.22 20.26
N GLY A 71 0.94 -4.13 19.60
CA GLY A 71 -0.25 -3.45 20.12
C GLY A 71 -0.42 -2.00 19.66
N ASP A 72 0.61 -1.37 19.08
CA ASP A 72 0.52 -0.02 18.55
C ASP A 72 -0.40 0.06 17.33
N TRP A 73 -0.94 1.25 17.09
CA TRP A 73 -1.56 1.57 15.81
C TRP A 73 -0.50 1.87 14.75
N TYR A 74 -0.72 1.32 13.55
CA TYR A 74 0.11 1.51 12.37
C TYR A 74 -0.66 2.33 11.33
N GLY A 75 -0.06 3.42 10.84
CA GLY A 75 -0.62 4.20 9.74
C GLY A 75 -0.39 3.53 8.37
N PRO A 76 -1.11 3.93 7.30
CA PRO A 76 -0.99 3.35 5.96
C PRO A 76 0.43 3.39 5.39
N SER A 77 1.14 4.51 5.57
CA SER A 77 2.53 4.66 5.11
C SER A 77 3.49 3.68 5.79
N ILE A 78 3.43 3.58 7.12
CA ILE A 78 4.27 2.66 7.90
C ILE A 78 4.02 1.21 7.46
N VAL A 79 2.75 0.82 7.26
CA VAL A 79 2.43 -0.53 6.78
C VAL A 79 2.99 -0.77 5.38
N ALA A 80 2.94 0.20 4.47
CA ALA A 80 3.53 0.06 3.14
C ALA A 80 5.04 -0.26 3.21
N HIS A 81 5.78 0.44 4.07
CA HIS A 81 7.20 0.17 4.29
C HIS A 81 7.46 -1.17 5.00
N ILE A 82 6.60 -1.60 5.91
CA ILE A 82 6.67 -2.94 6.52
C ILE A 82 6.50 -4.03 5.46
N LEU A 83 5.51 -3.90 4.57
CA LEU A 83 5.28 -4.86 3.48
C LEU A 83 6.49 -4.92 2.54
N ARG A 84 7.08 -3.77 2.19
CA ARG A 84 8.32 -3.71 1.41
C ARG A 84 9.45 -4.50 2.08
N LYS A 85 9.76 -4.20 3.34
CA LYS A 85 10.82 -4.89 4.10
C LYS A 85 10.56 -6.39 4.22
N ALA A 86 9.31 -6.79 4.46
CA ALA A 86 8.93 -8.20 4.55
C ALA A 86 9.12 -8.93 3.21
N ALA A 87 8.78 -8.28 2.08
CA ALA A 87 8.99 -8.85 0.76
C ALA A 87 10.48 -8.97 0.39
N GLU A 88 11.30 -7.98 0.75
CA GLU A 88 12.76 -8.01 0.56
C GLU A 88 13.44 -9.12 1.36
N ALA A 89 12.96 -9.40 2.57
CA ALA A 89 13.50 -10.44 3.44
C ALA A 89 13.02 -11.87 3.08
N SER A 90 11.95 -11.99 2.29
CA SER A 90 11.32 -13.28 2.01
C SER A 90 11.92 -13.95 0.77
N ALA A 91 12.65 -15.04 0.97
CA ALA A 91 13.17 -15.87 -0.12
C ALA A 91 12.07 -16.61 -0.93
N ASP A 92 10.86 -16.73 -0.35
CA ASP A 92 9.75 -17.47 -0.95
C ASP A 92 9.03 -16.71 -2.08
N LEU A 93 9.34 -15.42 -2.29
CA LEU A 93 8.66 -14.60 -3.30
C LEU A 93 9.32 -14.76 -4.66
N PRO A 94 8.62 -15.36 -5.65
CA PRO A 94 9.15 -15.41 -7.00
C PRO A 94 9.05 -14.02 -7.63
N ASN A 95 10.15 -13.54 -8.22
CA ASN A 95 10.23 -12.42 -9.16
C ASN A 95 9.23 -11.25 -8.96
N LEU A 96 9.09 -10.77 -7.72
CA LEU A 96 8.23 -9.65 -7.33
C LEU A 96 9.00 -8.65 -6.47
N ALA A 97 8.85 -7.35 -6.76
CA ALA A 97 9.34 -6.26 -5.94
C ALA A 97 8.18 -5.42 -5.40
N ILE A 98 8.42 -4.71 -4.31
CA ILE A 98 7.49 -3.72 -3.77
C ILE A 98 8.21 -2.38 -3.76
N TYR A 99 7.63 -1.37 -4.41
CA TYR A 99 8.09 0.00 -4.36
C TYR A 99 7.11 0.84 -3.54
N VAL A 100 7.63 1.69 -2.65
CA VAL A 100 6.81 2.64 -1.88
C VAL A 100 7.16 4.03 -2.34
N ALA A 101 6.17 4.77 -2.84
CA ALA A 101 6.34 6.15 -3.29
C ALA A 101 6.91 7.05 -2.18
N GLN A 102 7.77 7.98 -2.56
CA GLN A 102 8.31 9.01 -1.68
C GLN A 102 7.58 10.32 -1.97
N ASP A 103 7.11 11.04 -0.94
CA ASP A 103 6.43 12.33 -1.10
C ASP A 103 5.28 12.33 -2.13
N CYS A 104 4.45 11.29 -2.08
CA CYS A 104 3.37 11.05 -3.05
C CYS A 104 3.86 11.03 -4.52
N THR A 105 5.12 10.68 -4.76
CA THR A 105 5.74 10.66 -6.08
C THR A 105 6.40 9.31 -6.35
N ILE A 106 6.11 8.75 -7.53
CA ILE A 106 6.74 7.54 -8.04
C ILE A 106 7.81 7.95 -9.05
N TYR A 107 9.07 7.70 -8.71
CA TYR A 107 10.21 7.95 -9.57
C TYR A 107 10.41 6.78 -10.52
N LYS A 108 10.22 7.01 -11.82
CA LYS A 108 10.18 5.95 -12.82
C LYS A 108 11.52 5.22 -12.93
N ASP A 109 12.63 5.91 -12.77
CA ASP A 109 13.95 5.28 -12.90
C ASP A 109 14.31 4.44 -11.67
N ASP A 110 13.84 4.82 -10.47
CA ASP A 110 13.93 3.96 -9.28
C ASP A 110 13.17 2.64 -9.47
N VAL A 111 11.97 2.71 -10.05
CA VAL A 111 11.16 1.52 -10.32
C VAL A 111 11.83 0.63 -11.37
N LYS A 112 12.34 1.22 -12.47
CA LYS A 112 13.07 0.48 -13.51
C LYS A 112 14.31 -0.19 -12.95
N GLU A 113 15.08 0.51 -12.12
CA GLU A 113 16.25 -0.06 -11.47
C GLU A 113 15.85 -1.21 -10.54
N LEU A 114 14.85 -1.00 -9.68
CA LEU A 114 14.35 -2.02 -8.75
C LEU A 114 13.89 -3.28 -9.49
N CYS A 115 13.23 -3.11 -10.63
CA CYS A 115 12.74 -4.23 -11.44
C CYS A 115 13.84 -4.88 -12.30
N GLY A 116 14.92 -4.15 -12.58
CA GLY A 116 16.10 -4.62 -13.33
C GLY A 116 17.24 -5.16 -12.46
N ARG A 117 17.18 -5.03 -11.12
CA ARG A 117 18.23 -5.50 -10.20
C ARG A 117 18.49 -7.00 -10.35
N ARG A 118 19.78 -7.32 -10.56
CA ARG A 118 20.31 -8.67 -10.71
C ARG A 118 20.05 -9.48 -9.44
N LEU A 119 19.41 -10.65 -9.57
CA LEU A 119 19.59 -11.71 -8.57
C LEU A 119 21.07 -12.11 -8.63
N SER A 120 21.82 -11.81 -7.58
CA SER A 120 23.25 -12.08 -7.47
C SER A 120 23.56 -13.56 -7.74
N GLY A 121 24.31 -13.84 -8.82
CA GLY A 121 24.99 -15.14 -8.97
C GLY A 121 25.09 -15.78 -10.37
N ILE A 122 24.45 -15.26 -11.43
CA ILE A 122 24.53 -15.91 -12.76
C ILE A 122 25.00 -14.92 -13.85
N SER A 123 25.96 -15.40 -14.64
CA SER A 123 26.76 -14.77 -15.70
C SER A 123 26.01 -13.81 -16.65
N ALA A 124 26.75 -12.82 -17.13
CA ALA A 124 26.34 -11.62 -17.87
C ALA A 124 25.92 -11.85 -19.34
N ALA A 125 25.10 -12.86 -19.65
CA ALA A 125 24.73 -13.17 -21.04
C ALA A 125 23.24 -13.46 -21.31
N SER A 126 22.35 -13.40 -20.32
CA SER A 126 20.90 -13.49 -20.55
C SER A 126 20.21 -12.17 -20.19
N LEU A 127 19.48 -11.57 -21.12
CA LEU A 127 18.51 -10.51 -20.83
C LEU A 127 17.62 -10.99 -19.68
N GLN A 128 17.80 -10.45 -18.49
CA GLN A 128 16.96 -10.82 -17.36
C GLN A 128 15.57 -10.23 -17.55
N PRO A 129 14.50 -11.02 -17.39
CA PRO A 129 13.14 -10.52 -17.52
C PRO A 129 12.84 -9.54 -16.38
N TRP A 130 12.17 -8.43 -16.72
CA TRP A 130 11.64 -7.46 -15.76
C TRP A 130 10.91 -8.14 -14.60
N ARG A 131 11.29 -7.79 -13.37
CA ARG A 131 10.61 -8.26 -12.16
C ARG A 131 9.24 -7.59 -12.02
N ALA A 132 8.19 -8.35 -11.69
CA ALA A 132 6.89 -7.76 -11.42
C ALA A 132 6.98 -6.77 -10.24
N VAL A 133 6.11 -5.77 -10.18
CA VAL A 133 6.16 -4.75 -9.13
C VAL A 133 4.77 -4.45 -8.55
N ILE A 134 4.72 -4.37 -7.22
CA ILE A 134 3.62 -3.72 -6.50
C ILE A 134 4.05 -2.31 -6.13
N LEU A 135 3.32 -1.30 -6.58
CA LEU A 135 3.52 0.09 -6.19
C LEU A 135 2.57 0.42 -5.06
N LEU A 136 3.10 0.91 -3.95
CA LEU A 136 2.33 1.40 -2.81
C LEU A 136 2.50 2.90 -2.72
N VAL A 137 1.40 3.63 -2.76
CA VAL A 137 1.39 5.10 -2.77
C VAL A 137 0.65 5.60 -1.54
N PRO A 138 1.36 5.88 -0.43
CA PRO A 138 0.77 6.56 0.71
C PRO A 138 0.37 7.97 0.31
N VAL A 139 -0.87 8.36 0.60
CA VAL A 139 -1.44 9.67 0.27
C VAL A 139 -2.28 10.19 1.44
N ARG A 140 -2.46 11.52 1.47
CA ARG A 140 -3.40 12.20 2.36
C ARG A 140 -4.36 13.07 1.56
N LEU A 141 -5.58 12.60 1.39
CA LEU A 141 -6.61 13.18 0.51
C LEU A 141 -7.49 14.24 1.22
N GLY A 142 -6.99 14.83 2.31
CA GLY A 142 -7.73 15.78 3.13
C GLY A 142 -7.16 15.95 4.53
N GLY A 143 -7.68 16.93 5.26
CA GLY A 143 -7.28 17.22 6.64
C GLY A 143 -7.87 16.21 7.61
N GLN A 144 -9.09 16.49 8.07
CA GLN A 144 -9.86 15.64 8.99
C GLN A 144 -10.81 14.69 8.25
N GLU A 145 -11.34 15.14 7.12
CA GLU A 145 -12.26 14.39 6.27
C GLU A 145 -11.71 14.34 4.84
N LEU A 146 -12.19 13.38 4.06
CA LEU A 146 -11.87 13.29 2.65
C LEU A 146 -12.35 14.55 1.92
N ASN A 147 -11.46 15.24 1.20
CA ASN A 147 -11.86 16.33 0.34
C ASN A 147 -12.67 15.77 -0.84
N SER A 148 -13.90 16.26 -1.02
CA SER A 148 -14.84 15.78 -2.04
C SER A 148 -14.29 15.91 -3.46
N ALA A 149 -13.36 16.83 -3.71
CA ALA A 149 -12.68 16.96 -4.99
C ALA A 149 -12.01 15.64 -5.41
N TYR A 150 -11.44 14.89 -4.47
CA TYR A 150 -10.74 13.64 -4.77
C TYR A 150 -11.66 12.43 -4.99
N ILE A 151 -12.95 12.51 -4.67
CA ILE A 151 -13.86 11.35 -4.78
C ILE A 151 -13.89 10.81 -6.21
N THR A 152 -14.01 11.69 -7.20
CA THR A 152 -14.02 11.30 -8.61
C THR A 152 -12.71 10.61 -9.01
N SER A 153 -11.57 11.11 -8.55
CA SER A 153 -10.27 10.53 -8.84
C SER A 153 -10.07 9.18 -8.15
N VAL A 154 -10.54 9.01 -6.90
CA VAL A 154 -10.53 7.72 -6.20
C VAL A 154 -11.40 6.70 -6.94
N LYS A 155 -12.59 7.09 -7.41
CA LYS A 155 -13.44 6.21 -8.23
C LYS A 155 -12.71 5.76 -9.50
N LYS A 156 -12.09 6.69 -10.24
CA LYS A 156 -11.31 6.37 -11.44
C LYS A 156 -10.17 5.39 -11.15
N ILE A 157 -9.43 5.59 -10.06
CA ILE A 157 -8.35 4.67 -9.64
C ILE A 157 -8.89 3.27 -9.35
N LEU A 158 -10.00 3.16 -8.61
CA LEU A 158 -10.62 1.88 -8.28
C LEU A 158 -11.18 1.15 -9.50
N THR A 159 -11.40 1.84 -10.63
CA THR A 159 -11.75 1.19 -11.91
C THR A 159 -10.57 0.68 -12.72
N LEU A 160 -9.33 1.05 -12.36
CA LEU A 160 -8.14 0.61 -13.10
C LEU A 160 -7.86 -0.87 -12.88
N GLU A 161 -7.58 -1.61 -13.95
CA GLU A 161 -7.21 -3.03 -13.88
C GLU A 161 -5.92 -3.27 -13.08
N TYR A 162 -5.04 -2.28 -13.05
CA TYR A 162 -3.80 -2.30 -12.28
C TYR A 162 -4.00 -2.01 -10.78
N CYS A 163 -5.16 -1.50 -10.36
CA CYS A 163 -5.41 -1.19 -8.96
C CYS A 163 -5.68 -2.47 -8.16
N ILE A 164 -4.93 -2.67 -7.09
CA ILE A 164 -5.13 -3.79 -6.15
C ILE A 164 -5.85 -3.34 -4.87
N GLY A 165 -6.50 -2.18 -4.92
CA GLY A 165 -7.30 -1.60 -3.83
C GLY A 165 -6.55 -0.58 -2.99
N ILE A 166 -7.24 -0.11 -1.94
CA ILE A 166 -6.77 0.98 -1.08
C ILE A 166 -6.87 0.53 0.37
N ILE A 167 -5.81 0.70 1.16
CA ILE A 167 -5.85 0.48 2.61
C ILE A 167 -5.89 1.82 3.33
N GLY A 168 -6.68 1.92 4.38
CA GLY A 168 -6.79 3.16 5.16
C GLY A 168 -7.67 2.98 6.38
N GLY A 169 -8.15 4.09 6.90
CA GLY A 169 -9.10 4.12 8.01
C GLY A 169 -8.54 4.73 9.28
N LYS A 170 -9.46 5.10 10.16
CA LYS A 170 -9.17 5.77 11.43
C LYS A 170 -8.39 4.86 12.38
N PRO A 171 -7.69 5.41 13.39
CA PRO A 171 -7.09 4.62 14.46
C PRO A 171 -8.06 3.57 15.01
N LYS A 172 -7.58 2.32 15.09
CA LYS A 172 -8.33 1.11 15.51
C LYS A 172 -9.50 0.72 14.59
N ARG A 173 -9.63 1.32 13.41
CA ARG A 173 -10.66 1.02 12.40
C ARG A 173 -10.06 1.01 10.98
N SER A 174 -9.18 0.07 10.69
CA SER A 174 -8.59 -0.07 9.34
C SER A 174 -9.48 -0.87 8.40
N LEU A 175 -9.69 -0.36 7.18
CA LEU A 175 -10.47 -1.02 6.15
C LEU A 175 -9.63 -1.24 4.88
N TYR A 176 -9.99 -2.26 4.11
CA TYR A 176 -9.44 -2.51 2.77
C TYR A 176 -10.52 -2.27 1.73
N PHE A 177 -10.40 -1.19 0.96
CA PHE A 177 -11.33 -0.80 -0.08
C PHE A 177 -11.00 -1.52 -1.38
N VAL A 178 -11.98 -2.21 -1.93
CA VAL A 178 -11.83 -3.09 -3.10
C VAL A 178 -12.55 -2.57 -4.34
N GLY A 179 -13.40 -1.56 -4.18
CA GLY A 179 -14.20 -1.00 -5.27
C GLY A 179 -15.25 -0.02 -4.74
N PHE A 180 -16.25 0.28 -5.57
CA PHE A 180 -17.34 1.16 -5.20
C PHE A 180 -18.62 0.80 -5.96
N GLN A 181 -19.74 1.29 -5.44
CA GLN A 181 -21.04 1.29 -6.08
C GLN A 181 -21.69 2.65 -5.81
N ASP A 182 -22.08 3.37 -6.86
CA ASP A 182 -22.61 4.73 -6.77
C ASP A 182 -21.67 5.65 -5.94
N ASP A 183 -22.16 6.22 -4.84
CA ASP A 183 -21.40 7.03 -3.88
C ASP A 183 -20.97 6.26 -2.62
N HIS A 184 -20.84 4.94 -2.73
CA HIS A 184 -20.40 4.07 -1.64
C HIS A 184 -19.15 3.28 -2.00
N LEU A 185 -18.17 3.29 -1.12
CA LEU A 185 -17.01 2.41 -1.15
C LEU A 185 -17.38 1.02 -0.67
N LEU A 186 -16.92 0.01 -1.38
CA LEU A 186 -16.99 -1.40 -1.00
C LEU A 186 -15.69 -1.79 -0.28
N TYR A 187 -15.80 -2.45 0.86
CA TYR A 187 -14.64 -2.77 1.69
C TYR A 187 -14.73 -4.11 2.42
N LEU A 188 -13.56 -4.64 2.75
CA LEU A 188 -13.35 -5.75 3.67
C LEU A 188 -12.93 -5.22 5.04
N ASP A 189 -13.52 -5.82 6.08
CA ASP A 189 -13.42 -5.37 7.46
C ASP A 189 -12.72 -6.44 8.31
N PRO A 190 -11.49 -6.20 8.81
CA PRO A 190 -10.76 -7.18 9.61
C PRO A 190 -11.18 -7.20 11.09
N HIS A 191 -12.13 -6.38 11.54
CA HIS A 191 -12.50 -6.27 12.96
C HIS A 191 -13.49 -7.36 13.39
N TYR A 192 -13.13 -8.60 13.08
CA TYR A 192 -13.80 -9.80 13.54
C TYR A 192 -12.74 -10.82 13.95
N CYS A 193 -12.69 -11.14 15.24
CA CYS A 193 -11.72 -12.09 15.77
C CYS A 193 -12.16 -13.52 15.41
N GLN A 194 -11.27 -14.28 14.79
CA GLN A 194 -11.50 -15.68 14.41
C GLN A 194 -10.44 -16.57 15.07
N PRO A 195 -10.74 -17.85 15.32
CA PRO A 195 -9.72 -18.82 15.76
C PRO A 195 -8.60 -18.97 14.72
N THR A 196 -7.36 -19.13 15.20
CA THR A 196 -6.21 -19.40 14.33
C THR A 196 -6.39 -20.73 13.59
N VAL A 197 -6.09 -20.74 12.29
CA VAL A 197 -6.08 -21.95 11.48
C VAL A 197 -4.69 -22.59 11.51
N ASP A 198 -4.64 -23.89 11.79
CA ASP A 198 -3.41 -24.68 11.72
C ASP A 198 -3.05 -25.01 10.26
N ILE A 199 -2.07 -24.27 9.74
CA ILE A 199 -1.58 -24.42 8.36
C ILE A 199 -0.60 -25.56 8.16
N THR A 200 -0.18 -26.28 9.22
CA THR A 200 0.70 -27.45 9.08
C THR A 200 -0.01 -28.62 8.38
N LYS A 201 -1.34 -28.62 8.43
CA LYS A 201 -2.19 -29.54 7.68
C LYS A 201 -2.26 -29.06 6.23
N GLY A 202 -1.69 -29.80 5.27
CA GLY A 202 -1.65 -29.40 3.85
C GLY A 202 -3.02 -29.01 3.24
N ASN A 203 -4.13 -29.57 3.76
CA ASN A 203 -5.51 -29.25 3.36
C ASN A 203 -6.27 -28.48 4.45
N PHE A 204 -5.68 -27.42 5.01
CA PHE A 204 -6.31 -26.60 6.05
C PHE A 204 -7.58 -25.85 5.56
N PRO A 205 -8.61 -25.62 6.37
CA PRO A 205 -9.82 -24.91 5.93
C PRO A 205 -9.51 -23.48 5.43
N LEU A 206 -10.11 -23.07 4.31
CA LEU A 206 -9.91 -21.74 3.71
C LEU A 206 -11.04 -20.76 4.05
N GLU A 207 -12.16 -21.25 4.56
CA GLU A 207 -13.43 -20.53 4.69
C GLU A 207 -13.29 -19.24 5.52
N SER A 208 -12.46 -19.26 6.57
CA SER A 208 -12.22 -18.11 7.44
C SER A 208 -11.41 -16.98 6.79
N PHE A 209 -10.70 -17.27 5.70
CA PHE A 209 -9.92 -16.29 4.94
C PHE A 209 -10.71 -15.61 3.83
N HIS A 210 -11.96 -16.04 3.59
CA HIS A 210 -12.81 -15.50 2.53
C HIS A 210 -14.05 -14.80 3.07
N CYS A 211 -14.18 -13.53 2.71
CA CYS A 211 -15.38 -12.77 3.00
C CYS A 211 -16.44 -13.01 1.91
N LYS A 212 -17.59 -13.56 2.30
CA LYS A 212 -18.73 -13.77 1.37
C LYS A 212 -19.53 -12.51 1.09
N TYR A 213 -19.48 -11.52 1.99
CA TYR A 213 -20.34 -10.34 1.95
C TYR A 213 -19.50 -9.06 2.20
N PRO A 214 -19.05 -8.36 1.15
CA PRO A 214 -18.38 -7.08 1.32
C PRO A 214 -19.32 -6.05 1.94
N ARG A 215 -18.77 -5.13 2.74
CA ARG A 215 -19.53 -4.04 3.37
C ARG A 215 -19.44 -2.78 2.52
N LYS A 216 -20.36 -1.83 2.74
CA LYS A 216 -20.39 -0.55 2.03
C LYS A 216 -20.44 0.65 2.97
N MET A 217 -19.80 1.75 2.60
CA MET A 217 -19.87 3.02 3.32
C MET A 217 -19.81 4.22 2.37
N PRO A 218 -20.40 5.38 2.70
CA PRO A 218 -20.25 6.60 1.90
C PRO A 218 -18.79 7.04 1.78
N PHE A 219 -18.40 7.59 0.62
CA PHE A 219 -17.04 8.15 0.42
C PHE A 219 -16.66 9.20 1.47
N SER A 220 -17.62 10.02 1.91
CA SER A 220 -17.40 11.06 2.94
C SER A 220 -16.93 10.51 4.29
N ARG A 221 -17.13 9.21 4.56
CA ARG A 221 -16.66 8.56 5.80
C ARG A 221 -15.27 7.92 5.65
N MET A 222 -14.70 7.93 4.45
CA MET A 222 -13.35 7.45 4.23
C MET A 222 -12.35 8.35 4.96
N ASP A 223 -11.42 7.73 5.67
CA ASP A 223 -10.30 8.46 6.27
C ASP A 223 -9.40 9.02 5.16
N PRO A 224 -8.98 10.29 5.22
CA PRO A 224 -8.16 10.89 4.18
C PRO A 224 -6.75 10.28 4.12
N SER A 225 -6.26 9.64 5.18
CA SER A 225 -4.97 8.93 5.16
C SER A 225 -5.16 7.51 4.64
N CYS A 226 -4.55 7.22 3.50
CA CYS A 226 -4.62 5.90 2.88
C CYS A 226 -3.35 5.57 2.08
N THR A 227 -3.23 4.30 1.67
CA THR A 227 -2.23 3.84 0.73
C THR A 227 -2.94 3.15 -0.41
N ILE A 228 -2.68 3.62 -1.63
CA ILE A 228 -3.20 3.03 -2.87
C ILE A 228 -2.20 1.98 -3.36
N GLY A 229 -2.69 0.80 -3.71
CA GLY A 229 -1.87 -0.26 -4.28
C GLY A 229 -2.09 -0.40 -5.79
N PHE A 230 -1.00 -0.56 -6.54
CA PHE A 230 -1.02 -0.96 -7.95
C PHE A 230 -0.14 -2.19 -8.18
N TYR A 231 -0.48 -2.97 -9.20
CA TYR A 231 0.30 -4.13 -9.63
C TYR A 231 0.61 -4.05 -11.13
N ALA A 232 1.88 -4.25 -11.48
CA ALA A 232 2.35 -4.37 -12.85
C ALA A 232 3.19 -5.65 -13.00
N LYS A 233 2.77 -6.56 -13.88
CA LYS A 233 3.45 -7.85 -14.07
C LYS A 233 4.74 -7.72 -14.86
N GLY A 234 4.77 -6.80 -15.82
CA GLY A 234 5.94 -6.53 -16.65
C GLY A 234 6.16 -5.04 -16.91
N GLN A 235 7.24 -4.73 -17.63
CA GLN A 235 7.60 -3.36 -18.02
C GLN A 235 6.47 -2.67 -18.80
N LYS A 236 5.84 -3.39 -19.74
CA LYS A 236 4.74 -2.84 -20.54
C LYS A 236 3.53 -2.45 -19.68
N ASP A 237 3.20 -3.26 -18.67
CA ASP A 237 2.11 -2.96 -17.74
C ASP A 237 2.44 -1.75 -16.89
N PHE A 238 3.70 -1.60 -16.45
CA PHE A 238 4.15 -0.43 -15.73
C PHE A 238 4.07 0.84 -16.58
N GLU A 239 4.52 0.79 -17.83
CA GLU A 239 4.43 1.91 -18.77
C GLU A 239 2.97 2.29 -19.07
N MET A 240 2.07 1.30 -19.17
CA MET A 240 0.64 1.53 -19.36
C MET A 240 -0.01 2.13 -18.11
N LEU A 241 0.35 1.63 -16.93
CA LEU A 241 -0.09 2.20 -15.65
C LEU A 241 0.29 3.68 -15.53
N CYS A 242 1.54 4.05 -15.85
CA CYS A 242 1.98 5.44 -15.86
C CYS A 242 1.07 6.31 -16.75
N LYS A 243 0.84 5.89 -18.00
CA LYS A 243 -0.01 6.62 -18.96
C LYS A 243 -1.44 6.78 -18.47
N VAL A 244 -2.05 5.69 -17.98
CA VAL A 244 -3.44 5.70 -17.53
C VAL A 244 -3.61 6.58 -16.28
N VAL A 245 -2.65 6.57 -15.35
CA VAL A 245 -2.69 7.46 -14.19
C VAL A 245 -2.47 8.91 -14.59
N ASP A 246 -1.55 9.19 -15.51
CA ASP A 246 -1.33 10.53 -16.05
C ASP A 246 -2.59 11.05 -16.75
N GLU A 247 -3.37 10.21 -17.43
CA GLU A 247 -4.67 10.56 -18.01
C GLU A 247 -5.76 10.80 -16.94
N VAL A 248 -5.78 9.98 -15.88
CA VAL A 248 -6.71 10.14 -14.75
C VAL A 248 -6.43 11.44 -14.00
N GLY A 249 -5.15 11.80 -13.82
CA GLY A 249 -4.70 13.04 -13.20
C GLY A 249 -4.79 14.26 -14.14
N GLY A 250 -4.46 14.09 -15.41
CA GLY A 250 -4.44 15.14 -16.43
C GLY A 250 -5.84 15.58 -16.89
N ASN A 251 -6.80 14.67 -16.96
CA ASN A 251 -8.20 15.02 -17.24
C ASN A 251 -8.92 15.71 -16.05
N ALA A 252 -8.24 15.93 -14.92
CA ALA A 252 -8.70 16.83 -13.86
C ALA A 252 -8.19 18.28 -14.06
N VAL A 253 -7.21 18.51 -14.95
CA VAL A 253 -6.58 19.83 -15.16
C VAL A 253 -7.32 20.67 -16.21
N SER A 254 -8.25 20.09 -16.98
CA SER A 254 -9.02 20.84 -18.00
C SER A 254 -10.31 21.49 -17.49
N THR A 255 -10.68 21.30 -16.23
CA THR A 255 -11.79 22.04 -15.60
C THR A 255 -11.37 22.52 -14.21
N SER A 256 -10.92 23.77 -14.16
CA SER A 256 -10.42 24.54 -12.99
C SER A 256 -8.96 24.28 -12.58
N ALA A 257 -8.20 25.37 -12.50
CA ALA A 257 -6.80 25.43 -12.11
C ALA A 257 -6.54 25.18 -10.60
N GLU A 258 -7.45 24.50 -9.89
CA GLU A 258 -7.48 24.41 -8.42
C GLU A 258 -7.23 23.01 -7.85
N MET A 259 -7.08 21.98 -8.70
CA MET A 259 -6.98 20.60 -8.21
C MET A 259 -5.56 20.06 -8.27
N TYR A 260 -4.98 19.83 -7.09
CA TYR A 260 -3.70 19.13 -6.94
C TYR A 260 -3.87 17.63 -7.25
N PRO A 261 -2.89 16.96 -7.90
CA PRO A 261 -2.95 15.52 -8.12
C PRO A 261 -2.84 14.77 -6.78
N MET A 262 -3.44 13.58 -6.69
CA MET A 262 -3.33 12.74 -5.47
C MET A 262 -1.91 12.19 -5.27
N PHE A 263 -1.20 11.96 -6.37
CA PHE A 263 0.20 11.55 -6.46
C PHE A 263 0.69 11.78 -7.89
N ALA A 264 2.00 11.73 -8.12
CA ALA A 264 2.60 11.97 -9.44
C ALA A 264 3.58 10.86 -9.85
N PHE A 265 3.77 10.71 -11.16
CA PHE A 265 4.92 10.00 -11.72
C PHE A 265 5.97 11.03 -12.19
N ALA A 266 7.22 10.84 -11.77
CA ALA A 266 8.33 11.71 -12.17
C ALA A 266 9.41 10.90 -12.91
N GLU A 267 10.05 11.52 -13.90
CA GLU A 267 11.29 10.98 -14.50
C GLU A 267 12.47 11.22 -13.54
N GLY A 268 13.49 10.37 -13.62
CA GLY A 268 14.65 10.43 -12.75
C GLY A 268 14.52 9.60 -11.47
N HIS A 269 15.45 9.86 -10.57
CA HIS A 269 15.60 9.19 -9.27
C HIS A 269 15.17 10.11 -8.13
N HIS A 270 14.69 9.52 -7.04
CA HIS A 270 14.52 10.26 -5.79
C HIS A 270 15.89 10.74 -5.28
N ARG A 271 16.10 12.05 -5.23
CA ARG A 271 17.32 12.63 -4.65
C ARG A 271 17.12 12.70 -3.14
N VAL A 272 17.82 11.86 -2.39
CA VAL A 272 17.98 12.11 -0.95
C VAL A 272 18.98 13.25 -0.84
N GLU A 273 18.52 14.44 -0.47
CA GLU A 273 19.43 15.44 0.06
C GLU A 273 19.96 14.85 1.37
N GLU A 274 21.21 14.37 1.35
CA GLU A 274 21.92 14.09 2.59
C GLU A 274 22.06 15.42 3.33
N GLU A 275 21.20 15.66 4.32
CA GLU A 275 21.47 16.66 5.34
C GLU A 275 22.75 16.23 6.07
N GLU A 276 23.91 16.63 5.54
CA GLU A 276 25.14 16.71 6.31
C GLU A 276 24.82 17.55 7.55
N HIS A 277 25.01 16.97 8.74
CA HIS A 277 25.14 17.70 9.99
C HIS A 277 26.25 18.76 9.88
N LYS A 278 25.92 19.92 9.33
CA LYS A 278 26.64 21.17 9.53
C LYS A 278 25.84 21.96 10.54
N SER A 279 26.40 22.05 11.74
CA SER A 279 25.95 22.93 12.81
C SER A 279 25.58 24.31 12.26
N PRO A 280 24.35 24.82 12.48
CA PRO A 280 24.03 26.15 12.05
C PRO A 280 24.68 27.14 13.00
N ALA A 281 25.67 27.86 12.48
CA ALA A 281 26.15 29.09 13.09
C ALA A 281 24.95 30.05 13.24
N THR A 282 24.77 30.51 14.47
CA THR A 282 23.87 31.59 14.91
C THR A 282 23.76 32.71 13.89
N ASN A 283 22.54 32.95 13.40
CA ASN A 283 22.06 34.28 13.00
C ASN A 283 20.53 34.32 13.19
N ILE A 284 20.12 34.61 14.42
CA ILE A 284 18.73 34.89 14.79
C ILE A 284 18.35 36.27 14.26
N THR A 285 17.43 36.34 13.31
CA THR A 285 16.69 37.57 13.01
C THR A 285 15.38 37.56 13.79
N TYR A 286 15.29 38.43 14.78
CA TYR A 286 14.12 38.59 15.66
C TYR A 286 12.92 39.16 14.88
N ILE A 287 11.77 38.48 14.92
CA ILE A 287 10.46 39.12 14.68
C ILE A 287 9.68 39.06 16.00
N GLN A 288 9.60 40.21 16.66
CA GLN A 288 8.80 40.42 17.87
C GLN A 288 7.30 40.25 17.58
N ARG A 289 6.63 39.34 18.31
CA ARG A 289 5.19 39.45 18.59
C ARG A 289 4.92 39.25 20.07
N LYS A 290 4.16 40.22 20.61
CA LYS A 290 3.75 40.36 22.01
C LYS A 290 3.03 39.11 22.53
N THR A 291 3.45 38.71 23.73
CA THR A 291 2.89 37.66 24.58
C THR A 291 1.54 38.08 25.15
N GLU A 292 0.49 37.28 24.94
CA GLU A 292 -0.58 37.11 25.93
C GLU A 292 -0.84 35.62 26.14
N LEU A 293 -0.59 35.18 27.38
CA LEU A 293 -0.75 33.81 27.84
C LEU A 293 -2.23 33.52 28.12
N ARG A 294 -2.80 32.49 27.49
CA ARG A 294 -3.87 31.68 28.08
C ARG A 294 -3.53 30.19 27.90
N ARG A 295 -3.30 29.53 29.03
CA ARG A 295 -3.04 28.08 29.14
C ARG A 295 -4.32 27.31 28.82
N VAL A 296 -4.24 26.35 27.91
CA VAL A 296 -5.15 25.20 27.83
C VAL A 296 -4.29 23.98 27.56
N ASP A 297 -4.34 23.01 28.47
CA ASP A 297 -3.66 21.73 28.35
C ASP A 297 -4.39 20.83 27.35
N THR A 298 -3.69 20.37 26.31
CA THR A 298 -4.01 19.12 25.61
C THR A 298 -2.73 18.42 25.19
N ASN A 299 -2.46 17.29 25.85
CA ASN A 299 -1.45 16.32 25.51
C ASN A 299 -1.73 15.65 24.16
N ASP A 300 -0.64 15.25 23.51
CA ASP A 300 -0.52 14.22 22.48
C ASP A 300 -0.69 14.67 21.01
N SER A 301 0.40 15.19 20.44
CA SER A 301 0.58 15.43 19.00
C SER A 301 2.07 15.37 18.66
N MET A 302 2.56 14.20 18.22
CA MET A 302 3.73 14.15 17.33
C MET A 302 3.23 14.14 15.88
N ASP A 303 2.86 15.33 15.41
CA ASP A 303 2.84 15.68 13.99
C ASP A 303 4.13 16.47 13.74
N GLU A 304 5.16 15.81 13.23
CA GLU A 304 6.34 16.47 12.69
C GLU A 304 6.32 16.25 11.17
N PHE A 305 5.56 17.11 10.50
CA PHE A 305 5.70 17.37 9.07
C PHE A 305 6.61 18.58 8.96
N VAL A 306 7.79 18.39 8.37
CA VAL A 306 8.67 19.51 8.00
C VAL A 306 8.03 20.22 6.80
N LEU A 307 7.62 21.46 7.02
CA LEU A 307 7.29 22.45 6.00
C LEU A 307 8.53 23.30 5.78
N LEU A 308 9.18 23.13 4.63
CA LEU A 308 9.59 24.17 3.65
C LEU A 308 10.52 23.55 2.61
#